data_AF-A0A8C9TUG1-F1
#
_entry.id   AF-A0A8C9TUG1-F1
#
_cell.length_a   1.000
_cell.length_b   1.000
_cell.length_c   1.000
_cell.angle_alpha   90.00
_cell.angle_beta   90.00
_cell.angle_gamma   90.00
#
_symmetry.space_group_name_H-M   'P 1'
#
loop_
_entity.id
_entity.type
_entity.pdbx_description
1 polymer ?
#
loop_
_entity_poly.entity_id
_entity_poly.type
_entity_poly.pdbx_seq_one_letter_code
_entity_poly.pdbx_strand_id
1 'polypeptide(L)'
;MSIMEEEELEFSDDLEAILHLSPEVQLAIEQVFPSQDPLDRADFNAVEYINTLFPTEQSLANIDDVVNKIRLKIRRLDDNIRMVVRGQTNVGQDGRQALEEAQKAIQQLFGKIKDIKDKAEKSEQMVKEITRDIKQLDHAKRHLTTSITTLNHLHMLAGGVDSLEAMTRRRQYGEVANLLQGVVNVLEHFQKYMGIPQIRQLSERVKAAQSELGAQILADFEESFPSQGSKVAWLDKIDRRYAWIKRQLVDYEEKYGRMFPGEWFMTERIAVEFCHITRTELAKLMRTRAREIEVKLLLFAIQRTTNFEGLLAKRFSGCTLNDGVTKKADSPLDSTNPFFEDEQGEDSVSEKEEELDKKPKAPDNPFHGIVSKCFEPHLYVYIESQDKNLGELIDRFVADFRAQGPPKAGSEEGGAVLPSCADLFVYYKKCMVQCSQLSTGEPMIALTTIFQKYLREYAWKILSGNLPKTTSSSGGGLTISSLLKEKEGSEVAKFTVEELCLVCSILSTAEYCLATTQQLEEKLKEKVDKTLRDFQQHSAASTRPGQCL
;
A
#
# COMPACT_ATOMS: atom_id res chain seq x y z
N MET A 1 -33.97 -108.79 51.61
CA MET A 1 -33.97 -108.61 53.08
C MET A 1 -32.53 -108.37 53.53
N SER A 2 -31.93 -107.27 53.06
CA SER A 2 -30.57 -106.81 53.45
C SER A 2 -30.31 -105.34 53.04
N ILE A 3 -31.34 -104.58 52.65
CA ILE A 3 -31.23 -103.15 52.22
C ILE A 3 -32.05 -102.24 53.15
N MET A 4 -32.91 -102.79 54.01
CA MET A 4 -33.67 -102.02 55.01
C MET A 4 -32.97 -101.90 56.36
N GLU A 5 -31.85 -102.62 56.59
CA GLU A 5 -31.07 -102.52 57.84
C GLU A 5 -29.94 -101.49 57.76
N GLU A 6 -29.57 -100.97 56.57
CA GLU A 6 -28.54 -99.92 56.43
C GLU A 6 -29.12 -98.49 56.55
N GLU A 7 -30.40 -98.24 56.23
CA GLU A 7 -31.02 -96.90 56.37
C GLU A 7 -31.48 -96.55 57.80
N GLU A 8 -31.68 -97.52 58.70
CA GLU A 8 -32.01 -97.25 60.11
C GLU A 8 -30.78 -96.91 60.97
N LEU A 9 -29.56 -97.18 60.49
CA LEU A 9 -28.31 -96.90 61.20
C LEU A 9 -27.74 -95.49 60.90
N GLU A 10 -28.03 -94.88 59.73
CA GLU A 10 -27.57 -93.51 59.41
C GLU A 10 -28.39 -92.41 60.11
N PHE A 11 -29.63 -92.67 60.51
CA PHE A 11 -30.48 -91.67 61.20
C PHE A 11 -30.13 -91.45 62.68
N SER A 12 -29.34 -92.35 63.29
CA SER A 12 -28.94 -92.26 64.70
C SER A 12 -27.77 -91.29 64.91
N ASP A 13 -26.78 -91.30 63.99
CA ASP A 13 -25.57 -90.48 64.14
C ASP A 13 -25.80 -88.99 63.84
N ASP A 14 -26.75 -88.65 62.96
CA ASP A 14 -27.10 -87.25 62.65
C ASP A 14 -27.87 -86.55 63.78
N LEU A 15 -28.50 -87.30 64.69
CA LEU A 15 -29.23 -86.73 65.82
C LEU A 15 -28.30 -86.34 66.99
N GLU A 16 -27.18 -87.05 67.18
CA GLU A 16 -26.15 -86.70 68.17
C GLU A 16 -25.35 -85.45 67.76
N ALA A 17 -25.17 -85.20 66.45
CA ALA A 17 -24.47 -84.01 65.95
C ALA A 17 -25.24 -82.69 66.16
N ILE A 18 -26.57 -82.73 66.24
CA ILE A 18 -27.43 -81.54 66.43
C ILE A 18 -27.36 -80.99 67.87
N LEU A 19 -26.87 -81.76 68.83
CA LEU A 19 -26.85 -81.38 70.25
C LEU A 19 -25.57 -80.66 70.70
N HIS A 20 -24.56 -80.52 69.84
CA HIS A 20 -23.33 -79.77 70.15
C HIS A 20 -23.36 -78.36 69.55
N LEU A 21 -23.95 -77.42 70.28
CA LEU A 21 -23.86 -75.99 69.98
C LEU A 21 -22.41 -75.51 70.13
N SER A 22 -21.96 -74.62 69.24
CA SER A 22 -20.60 -74.06 69.32
C SER A 22 -20.40 -73.22 70.60
N PRO A 23 -19.18 -73.15 71.17
CA PRO A 23 -18.93 -72.44 72.43
C PRO A 23 -19.34 -70.95 72.39
N GLU A 24 -19.22 -70.32 71.22
CA GLU A 24 -19.59 -68.91 71.00
C GLU A 24 -21.11 -68.70 71.05
N VAL A 25 -21.87 -69.64 70.49
CA VAL A 25 -23.34 -69.61 70.49
C VAL A 25 -23.88 -69.89 71.89
N GLN A 26 -23.28 -70.81 72.65
CA GLN A 26 -23.64 -71.04 74.05
C GLN A 26 -23.36 -69.82 74.94
N LEU A 27 -22.22 -69.16 74.77
CA LEU A 27 -21.90 -67.90 75.47
C LEU A 27 -22.87 -66.77 75.14
N ALA A 28 -23.28 -66.64 73.87
CA ALA A 28 -24.26 -65.65 73.45
C ALA A 28 -25.65 -65.93 74.03
N ILE A 29 -26.06 -67.21 74.11
CA ILE A 29 -27.32 -67.63 74.72
C ILE A 29 -27.31 -67.36 76.23
N GLU A 30 -26.22 -67.66 76.95
CA GLU A 30 -26.08 -67.36 78.39
C GLU A 30 -26.11 -65.85 78.71
N GLN A 31 -25.60 -65.00 77.80
CA GLN A 31 -25.67 -63.54 77.97
C GLN A 31 -27.08 -62.97 77.77
N VAL A 32 -27.85 -63.52 76.84
CA VAL A 32 -29.20 -63.01 76.51
C VAL A 32 -30.27 -63.62 77.42
N PHE A 33 -30.07 -64.85 77.89
CA PHE A 33 -30.96 -65.58 78.80
C PHE A 33 -30.18 -66.21 79.98
N PRO A 34 -29.85 -65.44 81.03
CA PRO A 34 -29.21 -66.00 82.22
C PRO A 34 -30.21 -66.88 82.98
N SER A 35 -30.10 -68.21 82.84
CA SER A 35 -30.92 -69.15 83.61
C SER A 35 -30.24 -69.54 84.92
N GLN A 36 -31.00 -69.51 86.02
CA GLN A 36 -30.59 -70.09 87.30
C GLN A 36 -31.25 -71.45 87.56
N ASP A 37 -31.98 -72.02 86.58
CA ASP A 37 -32.58 -73.34 86.73
C ASP A 37 -31.46 -74.39 86.63
N PRO A 38 -31.28 -75.26 87.66
CA PRO A 38 -30.28 -76.32 87.63
C PRO A 38 -30.40 -77.24 86.41
N LEU A 39 -31.61 -77.36 85.83
CA LEU A 39 -31.91 -78.18 84.66
C LEU A 39 -31.29 -77.65 83.35
N ASP A 40 -30.92 -76.37 83.29
CA ASP A 40 -30.38 -75.74 82.09
C ASP A 40 -28.83 -75.79 82.04
N ARG A 41 -28.18 -76.36 83.08
CA ARG A 41 -26.72 -76.46 83.16
C ARG A 41 -26.20 -77.65 82.36
N ALA A 42 -25.10 -77.47 81.64
CA ALA A 42 -24.52 -78.51 80.78
C ALA A 42 -24.00 -79.75 81.56
N ASP A 43 -23.71 -79.61 82.85
CA ASP A 43 -23.22 -80.66 83.76
C ASP A 43 -24.34 -81.28 84.63
N PHE A 44 -25.60 -81.11 84.25
CA PHE A 44 -26.75 -81.55 85.04
C PHE A 44 -26.68 -83.04 85.39
N ASN A 45 -26.58 -83.35 86.68
CA ASN A 45 -26.65 -84.70 87.20
C ASN A 45 -28.06 -85.00 87.74
N ALA A 46 -28.82 -85.80 86.98
CA ALA A 46 -30.18 -86.17 87.34
C ALA A 46 -30.27 -86.90 88.68
N VAL A 47 -29.28 -87.74 89.02
CA VAL A 47 -29.25 -88.50 90.27
C VAL A 47 -29.04 -87.57 91.46
N GLU A 48 -28.09 -86.64 91.33
CA GLU A 48 -27.84 -85.62 92.35
C GLU A 48 -29.06 -84.72 92.54
N TYR A 49 -29.67 -84.26 91.44
CA TYR A 49 -30.88 -83.44 91.48
C TYR A 49 -32.06 -84.16 92.16
N ILE A 50 -32.31 -85.42 91.82
CA ILE A 50 -33.35 -86.23 92.47
C ILE A 50 -33.04 -86.42 93.96
N ASN A 51 -31.79 -86.66 94.32
CA ASN A 51 -31.36 -86.79 95.72
C ASN A 51 -31.48 -85.45 96.49
N THR A 52 -31.37 -84.29 95.82
CA THR A 52 -31.69 -83.00 96.44
C THR A 52 -33.18 -82.80 96.67
N LEU A 53 -34.03 -83.37 95.81
CA LEU A 53 -35.49 -83.29 95.95
C LEU A 53 -36.03 -84.28 97.00
N PHE A 54 -35.40 -85.45 97.14
CA PHE A 54 -35.75 -86.47 98.13
C PHE A 54 -34.55 -86.93 98.97
N PRO A 55 -34.06 -86.12 99.93
CA PRO A 55 -32.81 -86.39 100.65
C PRO A 55 -32.88 -87.59 101.61
N THR A 56 -34.09 -87.97 102.05
CA THR A 56 -34.31 -89.05 103.02
C THR A 56 -35.51 -89.91 102.63
N GLU A 57 -35.55 -91.17 103.07
CA GLU A 57 -36.66 -92.09 102.74
C GLU A 57 -38.04 -91.54 103.15
N GLN A 58 -38.12 -90.72 104.20
CA GLN A 58 -39.35 -90.06 104.64
C GLN A 58 -39.84 -88.99 103.65
N SER A 59 -38.95 -88.36 102.88
CA SER A 59 -39.30 -87.31 101.92
C SER A 59 -40.01 -87.86 100.66
N LEU A 60 -39.89 -89.16 100.39
CA LEU A 60 -40.63 -89.86 99.33
C LEU A 60 -42.16 -89.82 99.53
N ALA A 61 -42.64 -89.54 100.75
CA ALA A 61 -44.06 -89.34 101.00
C ALA A 61 -44.65 -88.14 100.22
N ASN A 62 -43.81 -87.17 99.81
CA ASN A 62 -44.21 -85.96 99.09
C ASN A 62 -44.00 -86.06 97.56
N ILE A 63 -43.75 -87.27 97.05
CA ILE A 63 -43.41 -87.47 95.63
C ILE A 63 -44.51 -87.00 94.69
N ASP A 64 -45.77 -87.22 95.05
CA ASP A 64 -46.91 -86.82 94.23
C ASP A 64 -47.03 -85.30 94.07
N ASP A 65 -46.71 -84.53 95.11
CA ASP A 65 -46.75 -83.06 95.07
C ASP A 65 -45.65 -82.48 94.17
N VAL A 66 -44.44 -83.05 94.25
CA VAL A 66 -43.31 -82.65 93.39
C VAL A 66 -43.59 -83.03 91.94
N VAL A 67 -44.08 -84.25 91.70
CA VAL A 67 -44.48 -84.71 90.36
C VAL A 67 -45.58 -83.82 89.79
N ASN A 68 -46.59 -83.44 90.58
CA ASN A 68 -47.65 -82.54 90.13
C ASN A 68 -47.12 -81.14 89.81
N LYS A 69 -46.20 -80.59 90.60
CA LYS A 69 -45.56 -79.29 90.34
C LYS A 69 -44.74 -79.31 89.05
N ILE A 70 -43.97 -80.38 88.81
CA ILE A 70 -43.21 -80.56 87.56
C ILE A 70 -44.17 -80.71 86.37
N ARG A 71 -45.22 -81.53 86.48
CA ARG A 71 -46.26 -81.66 85.44
C ARG A 71 -46.93 -80.32 85.12
N LEU A 72 -47.18 -79.48 86.12
CA LEU A 72 -47.77 -78.15 85.93
C LEU A 72 -46.80 -77.18 85.24
N LYS A 73 -45.50 -77.26 85.56
CA LYS A 73 -44.46 -76.51 84.85
C LYS A 73 -44.35 -76.94 83.38
N ILE A 74 -44.33 -78.25 83.10
CA ILE A 74 -44.29 -78.78 81.73
C ILE A 74 -45.47 -78.23 80.91
N ARG A 75 -46.69 -78.32 81.45
CA ARG A 75 -47.87 -77.78 80.76
C ARG A 75 -47.78 -76.28 80.45
N ARG A 76 -47.30 -75.47 81.40
CA ARG A 76 -47.11 -74.02 81.15
C ARG A 76 -46.06 -73.75 80.09
N LEU A 77 -44.97 -74.52 80.08
CA LEU A 77 -43.92 -74.37 79.09
C LEU A 77 -44.44 -74.76 77.69
N ASP A 78 -45.18 -75.86 77.59
CA ASP A 78 -45.82 -76.31 76.36
C ASP A 78 -46.79 -75.25 75.79
N ASP A 79 -47.58 -74.60 76.66
CA ASP A 79 -48.49 -73.53 76.26
C ASP A 79 -47.74 -72.29 75.73
N ASN A 80 -46.65 -71.89 76.40
CA ASN A 80 -45.81 -70.78 75.96
C ASN A 80 -45.11 -71.06 74.63
N ILE A 81 -44.51 -72.25 74.49
CA ILE A 81 -43.86 -72.69 73.24
C ILE A 81 -44.90 -72.69 72.11
N ARG A 82 -46.09 -73.25 72.35
CA ARG A 82 -47.17 -73.28 71.35
C ARG A 82 -47.60 -71.88 70.91
N MET A 83 -47.67 -70.93 71.84
CA MET A 83 -48.03 -69.54 71.51
C MET A 83 -46.96 -68.87 70.65
N VAL A 84 -45.69 -69.00 71.01
CA VAL A 84 -44.57 -68.40 70.26
C VAL A 84 -44.43 -69.01 68.87
N VAL A 85 -44.51 -70.35 68.77
CA VAL A 85 -44.43 -71.06 67.49
C VAL A 85 -45.57 -70.64 66.56
N ARG A 86 -46.79 -70.48 67.07
CA ARG A 86 -47.94 -69.97 66.29
C ARG A 86 -47.73 -68.52 65.85
N GLY A 87 -47.22 -67.65 66.72
CA GLY A 87 -46.91 -66.26 66.39
C GLY A 87 -45.86 -66.13 65.28
N GLN A 88 -44.78 -66.92 65.36
CA GLN A 88 -43.74 -67.00 64.33
C GLN A 88 -44.27 -67.54 62.99
N THR A 89 -45.17 -68.52 63.03
CA THR A 89 -45.77 -69.09 61.81
C THR A 89 -46.57 -68.05 61.03
N ASN A 90 -47.39 -67.24 61.72
CA ASN A 90 -48.22 -66.23 61.07
C ASN A 90 -47.38 -65.08 60.50
N VAL A 91 -46.43 -64.55 61.27
CA VAL A 91 -45.55 -63.44 60.81
C VAL A 91 -44.65 -63.89 59.65
N GLY A 92 -44.17 -65.14 59.68
CA GLY A 92 -43.40 -65.72 58.58
C GLY A 92 -44.22 -65.91 57.30
N GLN A 93 -45.50 -66.26 57.43
CA GLN A 93 -46.42 -66.41 56.29
C GLN A 93 -46.76 -65.05 55.66
N ASP A 94 -47.12 -64.05 56.47
CA ASP A 94 -47.42 -62.69 56.00
C ASP A 94 -46.19 -62.04 55.35
N GLY A 95 -45.01 -62.23 55.94
CA GLY A 95 -43.73 -61.76 55.38
C GLY A 95 -43.41 -62.40 54.03
N ARG A 96 -43.65 -63.72 53.88
CA ARG A 96 -43.51 -64.41 52.58
C ARG A 96 -44.47 -63.88 51.54
N GLN A 97 -45.72 -63.64 51.91
CA GLN A 97 -46.73 -63.15 50.97
C GLN A 97 -46.40 -61.73 50.48
N ALA A 98 -46.01 -60.81 51.37
CA ALA A 98 -45.59 -59.46 51.01
C ALA A 98 -44.35 -59.46 50.09
N LEU A 99 -43.39 -60.37 50.35
CA LEU A 99 -42.21 -60.53 49.49
C LEU A 99 -42.60 -61.04 48.10
N GLU A 100 -43.52 -62.00 48.01
CA GLU A 100 -43.99 -62.53 46.73
C GLU A 100 -44.75 -61.47 45.92
N GLU A 101 -45.58 -60.67 46.57
CA GLU A 101 -46.29 -59.54 45.95
C GLU A 101 -45.31 -58.47 45.45
N ALA A 102 -44.31 -58.11 46.24
CA ALA A 102 -43.25 -57.18 45.83
C ALA A 102 -42.45 -57.72 44.64
N GLN A 103 -42.10 -59.00 44.65
CA GLN A 103 -41.39 -59.66 43.54
C GLN A 103 -42.22 -59.63 42.25
N LYS A 104 -43.53 -59.91 42.33
CA LYS A 104 -44.46 -59.78 41.20
C LYS A 104 -44.54 -58.34 40.68
N ALA A 105 -44.65 -57.36 41.57
CA ALA A 105 -44.70 -55.94 41.20
C ALA A 105 -43.39 -55.48 40.50
N ILE A 106 -42.24 -55.92 41.00
CA ILE A 106 -40.92 -55.63 40.40
C ILE A 106 -40.82 -56.26 39.01
N GLN A 107 -41.24 -57.53 38.83
CA GLN A 107 -41.27 -58.17 37.52
C GLN A 107 -42.17 -57.42 36.53
N GLN A 108 -43.35 -56.98 36.97
CA GLN A 108 -44.23 -56.16 36.14
C GLN A 108 -43.61 -54.81 35.77
N LEU A 109 -42.89 -54.17 36.69
CA LEU A 109 -42.19 -52.91 36.43
C LEU A 109 -41.07 -53.10 35.39
N PHE A 110 -40.26 -54.17 35.50
CA PHE A 110 -39.26 -54.49 34.50
C PHE A 110 -39.88 -54.74 33.12
N GLY A 111 -41.04 -55.41 33.08
CA GLY A 111 -41.83 -55.54 31.85
C GLY A 111 -42.21 -54.19 31.26
N LYS A 112 -42.80 -53.29 32.06
CA LYS A 112 -43.17 -51.94 31.61
C LYS A 112 -41.98 -51.11 31.15
N ILE A 113 -40.85 -51.16 31.85
CA ILE A 113 -39.63 -50.44 31.46
C ILE A 113 -39.11 -50.97 30.11
N LYS A 114 -39.12 -52.29 29.92
CA LYS A 114 -38.73 -52.92 28.66
C LYS A 114 -39.66 -52.48 27.52
N ASP A 115 -40.97 -52.48 27.74
CA ASP A 115 -41.94 -52.03 26.74
C ASP A 115 -41.76 -50.56 26.38
N ILE A 116 -41.47 -49.69 27.35
CA ILE A 116 -41.18 -48.27 27.12
C ILE A 116 -39.90 -48.11 26.31
N LYS A 117 -38.84 -48.86 26.65
CA LYS A 117 -37.58 -48.85 25.90
C LYS A 117 -37.80 -49.26 24.44
N ASP A 118 -38.51 -50.37 24.22
CA ASP A 118 -38.80 -50.88 22.87
C ASP A 118 -39.66 -49.89 22.08
N LYS A 119 -40.61 -49.20 22.72
CA LYS A 119 -41.42 -48.14 22.09
C LYS A 119 -40.60 -46.88 21.80
N ALA A 120 -39.67 -46.52 22.66
CA ALA A 120 -38.79 -45.37 22.47
C ALA A 120 -37.84 -45.61 21.29
N GLU A 121 -37.26 -46.81 21.19
CA GLU A 121 -36.39 -47.20 20.09
C GLU A 121 -37.15 -47.22 18.74
N LYS A 122 -38.37 -47.75 18.72
CA LYS A 122 -39.26 -47.67 17.54
C LYS A 122 -39.61 -46.23 17.18
N SER A 123 -39.86 -45.37 18.18
CA SER A 123 -40.12 -43.94 17.95
C SER A 123 -38.90 -43.22 17.39
N GLU A 124 -37.70 -43.52 17.90
CA GLU A 124 -36.44 -42.97 17.39
C GLU A 124 -36.21 -43.36 15.92
N GLN A 125 -36.42 -44.64 15.60
CA GLN A 125 -36.29 -45.14 14.23
C GLN A 125 -37.30 -44.46 13.29
N MET A 126 -38.55 -44.30 13.72
CA MET A 126 -39.58 -43.59 12.95
C MET A 126 -39.19 -42.12 12.72
N VAL A 127 -38.68 -41.41 13.73
CA VAL A 127 -38.21 -40.02 13.58
C VAL A 127 -37.00 -39.94 12.64
N LYS A 128 -36.05 -40.87 12.72
CA LYS A 128 -34.92 -40.98 11.78
C LYS A 128 -35.40 -41.18 10.35
N GLU A 129 -36.43 -42.00 10.12
CA GLU A 129 -37.00 -42.20 8.80
C GLU A 129 -37.74 -40.96 8.28
N ILE A 130 -38.56 -40.30 9.10
CA ILE A 130 -39.27 -39.07 8.72
C ILE A 130 -38.27 -37.93 8.40
N THR A 131 -37.22 -37.78 9.20
CA THR A 131 -36.22 -36.71 9.02
C THR A 131 -35.23 -36.96 7.87
N ARG A 132 -35.07 -38.22 7.44
CA ARG A 132 -34.27 -38.58 6.26
C ARG A 132 -34.77 -37.87 5.00
N ASP A 133 -36.08 -37.87 4.80
CA ASP A 133 -36.69 -37.31 3.59
C ASP A 133 -36.63 -35.77 3.62
N ILE A 134 -36.70 -35.14 4.81
CA ILE A 134 -36.47 -33.70 4.98
C ILE A 134 -35.07 -33.29 4.51
N LYS A 135 -34.04 -34.08 4.84
CA LYS A 135 -32.67 -33.81 4.42
C LYS A 135 -32.52 -33.90 2.90
N GLN A 136 -33.12 -34.90 2.26
CA GLN A 136 -33.14 -35.00 0.80
C GLN A 136 -33.85 -33.79 0.16
N LEU A 137 -34.96 -33.36 0.75
CA LEU A 137 -35.72 -32.22 0.26
C LEU A 137 -34.96 -30.89 0.42
N ASP A 138 -34.20 -30.74 1.51
CA ASP A 138 -33.31 -29.59 1.71
C ASP A 138 -32.15 -29.58 0.70
N HIS A 139 -31.52 -30.73 0.44
CA HIS A 139 -30.52 -30.86 -0.62
C HIS A 139 -31.10 -30.49 -1.99
N ALA A 140 -32.28 -31.01 -2.34
CA ALA A 140 -32.97 -30.69 -3.58
C ALA A 140 -33.27 -29.19 -3.68
N LYS A 141 -33.82 -28.59 -2.63
CA LYS A 141 -34.08 -27.15 -2.56
C LYS A 141 -32.80 -26.33 -2.76
N ARG A 142 -31.71 -26.67 -2.06
CA ARG A 142 -30.44 -25.96 -2.17
C ARG A 142 -29.83 -26.07 -3.56
N HIS A 143 -29.89 -27.26 -4.17
CA HIS A 143 -29.40 -27.48 -5.53
C HIS A 143 -30.23 -26.72 -6.56
N LEU A 144 -31.57 -26.74 -6.42
CA LEU A 144 -32.48 -26.00 -7.29
C LEU A 144 -32.24 -24.49 -7.17
N THR A 145 -32.18 -23.94 -5.95
CA THR A 145 -31.89 -22.51 -5.74
C THR A 145 -30.55 -22.13 -6.37
N THR A 146 -29.49 -22.92 -6.13
CA THR A 146 -28.16 -22.66 -6.70
C THR A 146 -28.21 -22.68 -8.23
N SER A 147 -28.92 -23.65 -8.82
CA SER A 147 -29.07 -23.77 -10.27
C SER A 147 -29.83 -22.59 -10.86
N ILE A 148 -30.94 -22.19 -10.24
CA ILE A 148 -31.75 -21.04 -10.68
C ILE A 148 -30.95 -19.75 -10.60
N THR A 149 -30.24 -19.50 -9.49
CA THR A 149 -29.38 -18.32 -9.35
C THR A 149 -28.27 -18.30 -10.40
N THR A 150 -27.63 -19.44 -10.66
CA THR A 150 -26.57 -19.55 -11.68
C THR A 150 -27.13 -19.30 -13.09
N LEU A 151 -28.30 -19.85 -13.42
CA LEU A 151 -28.97 -19.62 -14.70
C LEU A 151 -29.39 -18.16 -14.88
N ASN A 152 -29.94 -17.52 -13.84
CA ASN A 152 -30.28 -16.10 -13.87
C ASN A 152 -29.04 -15.25 -14.09
N HIS A 153 -27.93 -15.54 -13.40
CA HIS A 153 -26.66 -14.84 -13.60
C HIS A 153 -26.10 -15.05 -15.01
N LEU A 154 -26.23 -16.25 -15.57
CA LEU A 154 -25.80 -16.52 -16.95
C LEU A 154 -26.65 -15.73 -17.97
N HIS A 155 -27.96 -15.66 -17.75
CA HIS A 155 -28.86 -14.86 -18.57
C HIS A 155 -28.51 -13.36 -18.48
N MET A 156 -28.29 -12.84 -17.27
CA MET A 156 -27.84 -11.46 -17.07
C MET A 156 -26.48 -11.19 -17.75
N LEU A 157 -25.55 -12.14 -17.69
CA LEU A 157 -24.25 -12.02 -18.36
C LEU A 157 -24.40 -11.97 -19.87
N ALA A 158 -25.14 -12.90 -20.47
CA ALA A 158 -25.34 -12.95 -21.92
C ALA A 158 -26.04 -11.68 -22.44
N GLY A 159 -27.18 -11.30 -21.84
CA GLY A 159 -27.90 -10.09 -22.24
C GLY A 159 -27.14 -8.79 -21.91
N GLY A 160 -26.37 -8.80 -20.83
CA GLY A 160 -25.52 -7.68 -20.43
C GLY A 160 -24.37 -7.45 -21.41
N VAL A 161 -23.72 -8.51 -21.91
CA VAL A 161 -22.68 -8.42 -22.93
C VAL A 161 -23.23 -7.89 -24.26
N ASP A 162 -24.39 -8.40 -24.71
CA ASP A 162 -25.01 -7.92 -25.95
C ASP A 162 -25.40 -6.44 -25.85
N SER A 163 -25.94 -6.03 -24.70
CA SER A 163 -26.27 -4.62 -24.43
C SER A 163 -25.01 -3.74 -24.34
N LEU A 164 -23.94 -4.24 -23.72
CA LEU A 164 -22.66 -3.55 -23.57
C LEU A 164 -22.03 -3.29 -24.95
N GLU A 165 -22.01 -4.28 -25.83
CA GLU A 165 -21.52 -4.13 -27.21
C GLU A 165 -22.36 -3.12 -28.00
N ALA A 166 -23.69 -3.14 -27.85
CA ALA A 166 -24.59 -2.21 -28.52
C ALA A 166 -24.38 -0.75 -28.05
N MET A 167 -24.23 -0.53 -26.74
CA MET A 167 -23.98 0.80 -26.17
C MET A 167 -22.57 1.32 -26.50
N THR A 168 -21.58 0.42 -26.55
CA THR A 168 -20.20 0.76 -26.98
C THR A 168 -20.22 1.27 -28.41
N ARG A 169 -20.95 0.63 -29.33
CA ARG A 169 -21.11 1.12 -30.72
C ARG A 169 -21.79 2.48 -30.82
N ARG A 170 -22.63 2.85 -29.85
CA ARG A 170 -23.33 4.14 -29.79
C ARG A 170 -22.57 5.21 -29.00
N ARG A 171 -21.41 4.88 -28.42
CA ARG A 171 -20.58 5.77 -27.59
C ARG A 171 -21.33 6.38 -26.39
N GLN A 172 -22.26 5.62 -25.79
CA GLN A 172 -23.03 6.05 -24.62
C GLN A 172 -22.26 5.77 -23.31
N TYR A 173 -21.15 6.48 -23.08
CA TYR A 173 -20.21 6.19 -21.99
C TYR A 173 -20.84 6.17 -20.58
N GLY A 174 -21.82 7.05 -20.32
CA GLY A 174 -22.47 7.14 -19.00
C GLY A 174 -23.29 5.89 -18.63
N GLU A 175 -24.02 5.31 -19.57
CA GLU A 175 -24.80 4.09 -19.35
C GLU A 175 -23.90 2.84 -19.33
N VAL A 176 -22.86 2.84 -20.16
CA VAL A 176 -21.87 1.76 -20.23
C VAL A 176 -21.18 1.53 -18.88
N ALA A 177 -20.87 2.59 -18.14
CA ALA A 177 -20.16 2.47 -16.85
C ALA A 177 -20.90 1.56 -15.85
N ASN A 178 -22.21 1.81 -15.64
CA ASN A 178 -23.03 1.02 -14.72
C ASN A 178 -23.23 -0.42 -15.21
N LEU A 179 -23.50 -0.58 -16.50
CA LEU A 179 -23.70 -1.90 -17.10
C LEU A 179 -22.43 -2.73 -17.05
N LEU A 180 -21.28 -2.14 -17.38
CA LEU A 180 -19.98 -2.79 -17.34
C LEU A 180 -19.65 -3.26 -15.92
N GLN A 181 -19.87 -2.42 -14.90
CA GLN A 181 -19.67 -2.82 -13.51
C GLN A 181 -20.53 -4.03 -13.13
N GLY A 182 -21.82 -4.02 -13.50
CA GLY A 182 -22.72 -5.14 -13.26
C GLY A 182 -22.26 -6.43 -13.95
N VAL A 183 -21.88 -6.34 -15.23
CA VAL A 183 -21.39 -7.46 -16.04
C VAL A 183 -20.09 -8.04 -15.46
N VAL A 184 -19.14 -7.19 -15.03
CA VAL A 184 -17.88 -7.63 -14.41
C VAL A 184 -18.13 -8.32 -13.07
N ASN A 185 -19.02 -7.80 -12.22
CA ASN A 185 -19.38 -8.44 -10.94
C ASN A 185 -20.00 -9.82 -11.15
N VAL A 186 -20.88 -9.96 -12.15
CA VAL A 186 -21.47 -11.27 -12.51
C VAL A 186 -20.41 -12.22 -13.07
N LEU A 187 -19.49 -11.71 -13.90
CA LEU A 187 -18.39 -12.50 -14.47
C LEU A 187 -17.47 -13.07 -13.38
N GLU A 188 -17.26 -12.35 -12.28
CA GLU A 188 -16.45 -12.81 -11.15
C GLU A 188 -17.00 -14.11 -10.52
N HIS A 189 -18.32 -14.22 -10.40
CA HIS A 189 -19.01 -15.44 -9.94
C HIS A 189 -18.79 -16.63 -10.89
N PHE A 190 -18.49 -16.36 -12.17
CA PHE A 190 -18.26 -17.36 -13.19
C PHE A 190 -16.79 -17.78 -13.38
N GLN A 191 -15.84 -17.21 -12.62
CA GLN A 191 -14.41 -17.57 -12.75
C GLN A 191 -14.14 -19.08 -12.61
N LYS A 192 -14.87 -19.76 -11.71
CA LYS A 192 -14.74 -21.21 -11.50
C LYS A 192 -15.26 -22.05 -12.67
N TYR A 193 -16.04 -21.46 -13.57
CA TYR A 193 -16.67 -22.11 -14.72
C TYR A 193 -15.99 -21.76 -16.05
N MET A 194 -14.81 -21.12 -16.02
CA MET A 194 -14.04 -20.75 -17.21
C MET A 194 -13.56 -21.94 -18.07
N GLY A 195 -13.73 -23.18 -17.59
CA GLY A 195 -13.56 -24.40 -18.37
C GLY A 195 -14.60 -24.56 -19.48
N ILE A 196 -15.78 -23.96 -19.32
CA ILE A 196 -16.89 -24.03 -20.28
C ILE A 196 -16.63 -23.04 -21.44
N PRO A 197 -16.53 -23.50 -22.70
CA PRO A 197 -16.17 -22.66 -23.83
C PRO A 197 -17.08 -21.43 -24.01
N GLN A 198 -18.39 -21.58 -23.82
CA GLN A 198 -19.37 -20.50 -24.01
C GLN A 198 -19.18 -19.37 -22.98
N ILE A 199 -18.88 -19.71 -21.73
CA ILE A 199 -18.62 -18.72 -20.66
C ILE A 199 -17.29 -18.01 -20.93
N ARG A 200 -16.27 -18.75 -21.39
CA ARG A 200 -15.00 -18.16 -21.81
C ARG A 200 -15.18 -17.17 -22.96
N GLN A 201 -15.97 -17.53 -23.97
CA GLN A 201 -16.29 -16.65 -25.09
C GLN A 201 -17.00 -15.37 -24.62
N LEU A 202 -17.96 -15.46 -23.70
CA LEU A 202 -18.59 -14.28 -23.10
C LEU A 202 -17.57 -13.41 -22.36
N SER A 203 -16.65 -14.01 -21.60
CA SER A 203 -15.56 -13.28 -20.92
C SER A 203 -14.64 -12.55 -21.91
N GLU A 204 -14.28 -13.21 -23.01
CA GLU A 204 -13.46 -12.62 -24.07
C GLU A 204 -14.18 -11.45 -24.75
N ARG A 205 -15.48 -11.57 -25.00
CA ARG A 205 -16.31 -10.47 -25.53
C ARG A 205 -16.35 -9.27 -24.58
N VAL A 206 -16.50 -9.49 -23.26
CA VAL A 206 -16.41 -8.40 -22.26
C VAL A 206 -15.05 -7.70 -22.34
N LYS A 207 -13.94 -8.46 -22.39
CA LYS A 207 -12.60 -7.89 -22.50
C LYS A 207 -12.39 -7.12 -23.80
N ALA A 208 -12.91 -7.62 -24.92
CA ALA A 208 -12.86 -6.94 -26.19
C ALA A 208 -13.64 -5.61 -26.13
N ALA A 209 -14.84 -5.61 -25.56
CA ALA A 209 -15.62 -4.40 -25.33
C ALA A 209 -14.90 -3.40 -24.43
N GLN A 210 -14.23 -3.84 -23.36
CA GLN A 210 -13.41 -2.98 -22.49
C GLN A 210 -12.24 -2.34 -23.26
N SER A 211 -11.52 -3.13 -24.07
CA SER A 211 -10.40 -2.62 -24.87
C SER A 211 -10.87 -1.63 -25.93
N GLU A 212 -11.99 -1.91 -26.59
CA GLU A 212 -12.61 -1.03 -27.59
C GLU A 212 -13.07 0.28 -26.94
N LEU A 213 -13.77 0.20 -25.81
CA LEU A 213 -14.23 1.38 -25.07
C LEU A 213 -13.05 2.24 -24.63
N GLY A 214 -11.97 1.63 -24.14
CA GLY A 214 -10.74 2.34 -23.78
C GLY A 214 -10.12 3.06 -24.98
N ALA A 215 -9.99 2.38 -26.12
CA ALA A 215 -9.48 2.97 -27.35
C ALA A 215 -10.37 4.11 -27.87
N GLN A 216 -11.70 3.93 -27.84
CA GLN A 216 -12.66 4.97 -28.25
C GLN A 216 -12.61 6.20 -27.35
N ILE A 217 -12.56 6.02 -26.02
CA ILE A 217 -12.45 7.14 -25.08
C ILE A 217 -11.14 7.89 -25.30
N LEU A 218 -10.03 7.18 -25.49
CA LEU A 218 -8.74 7.81 -25.79
C LEU A 218 -8.77 8.58 -27.12
N ALA A 219 -9.33 7.98 -28.18
CA ALA A 219 -9.46 8.63 -29.47
C ALA A 219 -10.37 9.88 -29.42
N ASP A 220 -11.51 9.79 -28.72
CA ASP A 220 -12.44 10.92 -28.57
C ASP A 220 -11.83 12.03 -27.71
N PHE A 221 -11.06 11.65 -26.70
CA PHE A 221 -10.27 12.58 -25.91
C PHE A 221 -9.18 13.24 -26.76
N GLU A 222 -8.48 12.48 -27.60
CA GLU A 222 -7.50 12.99 -28.55
C GLU A 222 -8.11 13.98 -29.57
N GLU A 223 -9.28 13.64 -30.12
CA GLU A 223 -10.03 14.49 -31.06
C GLU A 223 -10.60 15.74 -30.39
N SER A 224 -10.90 15.68 -29.08
CA SER A 224 -11.36 16.83 -28.31
C SER A 224 -10.28 17.90 -28.13
N PHE A 225 -8.99 17.53 -28.20
CA PHE A 225 -7.93 18.52 -28.17
C PHE A 225 -8.06 19.45 -29.38
N PRO A 226 -7.77 20.75 -29.22
CA PRO A 226 -7.80 21.71 -30.30
C PRO A 226 -6.68 21.43 -31.31
N SER A 227 -6.84 20.39 -32.12
CA SER A 227 -6.05 20.02 -33.28
C SER A 227 -6.78 20.45 -34.56
N GLN A 228 -7.42 21.63 -34.54
CA GLN A 228 -8.11 22.16 -35.72
C GLN A 228 -7.30 23.29 -36.36
N GLY A 229 -6.52 22.88 -37.36
CA GLY A 229 -5.90 23.77 -38.35
C GLY A 229 -4.49 24.24 -37.98
N SER A 230 -3.52 23.91 -38.84
CA SER A 230 -2.11 24.32 -38.75
C SER A 230 -1.88 25.83 -38.54
N LYS A 231 -2.89 26.68 -38.77
CA LYS A 231 -2.83 28.14 -38.53
C LYS A 231 -3.33 28.60 -37.16
N VAL A 232 -4.12 27.81 -36.44
CA VAL A 232 -4.69 28.18 -35.13
C VAL A 232 -3.80 27.68 -33.96
N ALA A 233 -2.93 26.72 -34.23
CA ALA A 233 -2.08 26.04 -33.25
C ALA A 233 -0.60 26.48 -33.27
N TRP A 234 -0.27 27.63 -33.88
CA TRP A 234 1.11 28.14 -33.89
C TRP A 234 1.52 28.68 -32.51
N LEU A 235 2.83 28.89 -32.31
CA LEU A 235 3.43 29.28 -31.04
C LEU A 235 2.83 30.57 -30.44
N ASP A 236 2.31 31.46 -31.28
CA ASP A 236 1.69 32.73 -30.87
C ASP A 236 0.33 32.52 -30.16
N LYS A 237 -0.28 31.33 -30.30
CA LYS A 237 -1.56 30.96 -29.68
C LYS A 237 -1.42 29.90 -28.61
N ILE A 238 -0.20 29.62 -28.14
CA ILE A 238 0.05 28.60 -27.11
C ILE A 238 -0.74 28.87 -25.81
N ASP A 239 -0.98 30.13 -25.46
CA ASP A 239 -1.82 30.55 -24.34
C ASP A 239 -3.26 30.04 -24.45
N ARG A 240 -3.83 29.99 -25.66
CA ARG A 240 -5.19 29.46 -25.90
C ARG A 240 -5.25 27.97 -25.61
N ARG A 241 -4.19 27.24 -25.95
CA ARG A 241 -4.08 25.80 -25.70
C ARG A 241 -4.06 25.51 -24.19
N TYR A 242 -3.27 26.28 -23.43
CA TYR A 242 -3.23 26.17 -21.97
C TYR A 242 -4.53 26.66 -21.30
N ALA A 243 -5.15 27.72 -21.79
CA ALA A 243 -6.45 28.18 -21.30
C ALA A 243 -7.56 27.14 -21.55
N TRP A 244 -7.53 26.47 -22.69
CA TRP A 244 -8.49 25.41 -23.02
C TRP A 244 -8.40 24.25 -22.04
N ILE A 245 -7.21 23.69 -21.81
CA ILE A 245 -7.07 22.54 -20.88
C ILE A 245 -7.46 22.94 -19.46
N LYS A 246 -7.13 24.16 -19.03
CA LYS A 246 -7.52 24.68 -17.71
C LYS A 246 -9.04 24.66 -17.53
N ARG A 247 -9.79 25.13 -18.53
CA ARG A 247 -11.27 25.07 -18.52
C ARG A 247 -11.79 23.64 -18.55
N GLN A 248 -11.22 22.78 -19.41
CA GLN A 248 -11.65 21.39 -19.50
C GLN A 248 -11.43 20.61 -18.19
N LEU A 249 -10.33 20.87 -17.48
CA LEU A 249 -10.08 20.25 -16.18
C LEU A 249 -11.12 20.67 -15.13
N VAL A 250 -11.53 21.95 -15.14
CA VAL A 250 -12.58 22.46 -14.24
C VAL A 250 -13.94 21.84 -14.59
N ASP A 251 -14.33 21.87 -15.87
CA ASP A 251 -15.56 21.25 -16.36
C ASP A 251 -15.63 19.75 -16.03
N TYR A 252 -14.49 19.05 -16.15
CA TYR A 252 -14.38 17.64 -15.83
C TYR A 252 -14.59 17.38 -14.33
N GLU A 253 -13.92 18.13 -13.46
CA GLU A 253 -14.08 17.99 -12.01
C GLU A 253 -15.52 18.24 -11.56
N GLU A 254 -16.20 19.25 -12.12
CA GLU A 254 -17.59 19.57 -11.81
C GLU A 254 -18.56 18.48 -12.24
N LYS A 255 -18.40 17.95 -13.48
CA LYS A 255 -19.35 16.99 -14.07
C LYS A 255 -19.09 15.56 -13.64
N TYR A 256 -17.82 15.16 -13.58
CA TYR A 256 -17.39 13.76 -13.46
C TYR A 256 -16.51 13.49 -12.23
N GLY A 257 -16.02 14.52 -11.53
CA GLY A 257 -15.10 14.36 -10.40
C GLY A 257 -15.63 13.46 -9.28
N ARG A 258 -16.96 13.45 -9.06
CA ARG A 258 -17.61 12.57 -8.06
C ARG A 258 -17.86 11.14 -8.52
N MET A 259 -17.69 10.85 -9.81
CA MET A 259 -17.93 9.52 -10.38
C MET A 259 -16.74 8.57 -10.17
N PHE A 260 -15.53 9.12 -10.03
CA PHE A 260 -14.30 8.33 -9.91
C PHE A 260 -13.73 8.42 -8.49
N PRO A 261 -13.12 7.33 -7.97
CA PRO A 261 -12.38 7.40 -6.72
C PRO A 261 -11.25 8.44 -6.79
N GLY A 262 -11.09 9.25 -5.75
CA GLY A 262 -10.04 10.28 -5.70
C GLY A 262 -8.62 9.72 -5.84
N GLU A 263 -8.40 8.47 -5.41
CA GLU A 263 -7.13 7.75 -5.53
C GLU A 263 -6.70 7.47 -6.97
N TRP A 264 -7.61 7.58 -7.94
CA TRP A 264 -7.27 7.37 -9.36
C TRP A 264 -6.54 8.58 -9.96
N PHE A 265 -6.58 9.73 -9.28
CA PHE A 265 -5.96 10.98 -9.71
C PHE A 265 -6.32 11.35 -11.16
N MET A 266 -7.58 11.15 -11.54
CA MET A 266 -8.00 11.21 -12.94
C MET A 266 -7.74 12.60 -13.57
N THR A 267 -7.99 13.69 -12.83
CA THR A 267 -7.67 15.05 -13.27
C THR A 267 -6.17 15.24 -13.54
N GLU A 268 -5.30 14.65 -12.71
CA GLU A 268 -3.85 14.69 -12.89
C GLU A 268 -3.45 13.90 -14.16
N ARG A 269 -4.01 12.69 -14.36
CA ARG A 269 -3.77 11.87 -15.55
C ARG A 269 -4.16 12.57 -16.84
N ILE A 270 -5.33 13.22 -16.87
CA ILE A 270 -5.79 14.03 -18.01
C ILE A 270 -4.79 15.15 -18.32
N ALA A 271 -4.27 15.84 -17.29
CA ALA A 271 -3.29 16.90 -17.45
C ALA A 271 -1.93 16.37 -17.98
N VAL A 272 -1.46 15.22 -17.48
CA VAL A 272 -0.23 14.56 -17.95
C VAL A 272 -0.36 14.15 -19.41
N GLU A 273 -1.48 13.52 -19.78
CA GLU A 273 -1.70 13.07 -21.15
C GLU A 273 -1.76 14.25 -22.12
N PHE A 274 -2.46 15.33 -21.75
CA PHE A 274 -2.44 16.58 -22.51
C PHE A 274 -1.01 17.11 -22.71
N CYS A 275 -0.15 17.06 -21.69
CA CYS A 275 1.23 17.51 -21.81
C CYS A 275 2.02 16.65 -22.81
N HIS A 276 1.85 15.33 -22.79
CA HIS A 276 2.53 14.43 -23.75
C HIS A 276 2.07 14.65 -25.19
N ILE A 277 0.77 14.80 -25.41
CA ILE A 277 0.21 15.13 -26.73
C ILE A 277 0.73 16.49 -27.18
N THR A 278 0.67 17.50 -26.31
CA THR A 278 1.14 18.86 -26.60
C THR A 278 2.63 18.89 -26.96
N ARG A 279 3.47 18.20 -26.20
CA ARG A 279 4.90 18.07 -26.51
C ARG A 279 5.12 17.50 -27.91
N THR A 280 4.40 16.44 -28.25
CA THR A 280 4.55 15.72 -29.53
C THR A 280 4.09 16.58 -30.70
N GLU A 281 2.94 17.24 -30.57
CA GLU A 281 2.40 18.13 -31.60
C GLU A 281 3.27 19.38 -31.80
N LEU A 282 3.69 20.05 -30.72
CA LEU A 282 4.57 21.21 -30.80
C LEU A 282 5.92 20.84 -31.42
N ALA A 283 6.51 19.70 -31.04
CA ALA A 283 7.76 19.23 -31.64
C ALA A 283 7.61 19.00 -33.16
N LYS A 284 6.50 18.41 -33.62
CA LYS A 284 6.23 18.20 -35.05
C LYS A 284 6.00 19.51 -35.79
N LEU A 285 5.23 20.41 -35.20
CA LEU A 285 4.86 21.71 -35.76
C LEU A 285 6.07 22.63 -35.90
N MET A 286 6.92 22.71 -34.87
CA MET A 286 8.16 23.48 -34.90
C MET A 286 9.16 22.94 -35.93
N ARG A 287 9.30 21.61 -36.06
CA ARG A 287 10.14 21.01 -37.12
C ARG A 287 9.65 21.37 -38.53
N THR A 288 8.34 21.38 -38.74
CA THR A 288 7.75 21.65 -40.07
C THR A 288 7.93 23.11 -40.49
N ARG A 289 7.86 24.04 -39.54
CA ARG A 289 7.95 25.49 -39.78
C ARG A 289 9.16 26.13 -39.12
N ALA A 290 10.28 25.41 -39.08
CA ALA A 290 11.49 25.85 -38.37
C ALA A 290 11.98 27.25 -38.83
N ARG A 291 11.79 27.57 -40.12
CA ARG A 291 12.19 28.86 -40.71
C ARG A 291 11.31 30.05 -40.28
N GLU A 292 10.11 29.80 -39.76
CA GLU A 292 9.19 30.85 -39.29
C GLU A 292 9.39 31.16 -37.80
N ILE A 293 10.36 30.51 -37.14
CA ILE A 293 10.62 30.69 -35.71
C ILE A 293 11.53 31.90 -35.51
N GLU A 294 10.96 32.95 -34.91
CA GLU A 294 11.72 34.10 -34.44
C GLU A 294 12.07 33.97 -32.96
N VAL A 295 13.19 34.58 -32.53
CA VAL A 295 13.67 34.53 -31.14
C VAL A 295 12.61 35.01 -30.14
N LYS A 296 11.95 36.14 -30.42
CA LYS A 296 10.93 36.71 -29.52
C LYS A 296 9.75 35.76 -29.36
N LEU A 297 9.32 35.12 -30.45
CA LEU A 297 8.24 34.15 -30.44
C LEU A 297 8.62 32.87 -29.70
N LEU A 298 9.85 32.38 -29.90
CA LEU A 298 10.37 31.21 -29.21
C LEU A 298 10.47 31.45 -27.70
N LEU A 299 11.05 32.58 -27.28
CA LEU A 299 11.15 32.95 -25.87
C LEU A 299 9.77 33.14 -25.23
N PHE A 300 8.83 33.77 -25.94
CA PHE A 300 7.44 33.88 -25.51
C PHE A 300 6.82 32.50 -25.26
N ALA A 301 6.94 31.58 -26.22
CA ALA A 301 6.36 30.25 -26.10
C ALA A 301 6.98 29.42 -24.97
N ILE A 302 8.30 29.50 -24.78
CA ILE A 302 9.00 28.83 -23.69
C ILE A 302 8.50 29.37 -22.34
N GLN A 303 8.47 30.69 -22.17
CA GLN A 303 8.02 31.32 -20.92
C GLN A 303 6.59 30.93 -20.56
N ARG A 304 5.66 30.93 -21.53
CA ARG A 304 4.28 30.52 -21.30
C ARG A 304 4.18 29.04 -20.92
N THR A 305 5.00 28.19 -21.55
CA THR A 305 5.04 26.75 -21.26
C THR A 305 5.62 26.47 -19.88
N THR A 306 6.72 27.09 -19.49
CA THR A 306 7.33 26.91 -18.16
C THR A 306 6.41 27.44 -17.06
N ASN A 307 5.70 28.54 -17.30
CA ASN A 307 4.68 29.04 -16.37
C ASN A 307 3.54 28.04 -16.19
N PHE A 308 3.07 27.43 -17.29
CA PHE A 308 2.04 26.39 -17.25
C PHE A 308 2.51 25.14 -16.49
N GLU A 309 3.72 24.65 -16.76
CA GLU A 309 4.33 23.54 -16.01
C GLU A 309 4.45 23.86 -14.52
N GLY A 310 4.80 25.11 -14.16
CA GLY A 310 4.82 25.58 -12.78
C GLY A 310 3.43 25.61 -12.12
N LEU A 311 2.37 25.94 -12.87
CA LEU A 311 0.99 25.86 -12.36
C LEU A 311 0.57 24.41 -12.12
N LEU A 312 0.92 23.49 -13.01
CA LEU A 312 0.64 22.07 -12.82
C LEU A 312 1.35 21.52 -11.59
N ALA A 313 2.62 21.91 -11.37
CA ALA A 313 3.39 21.53 -10.19
C ALA A 313 2.79 22.02 -8.86
N LYS A 314 2.09 23.16 -8.88
CA LYS A 314 1.37 23.68 -7.71
C LYS A 314 0.05 22.94 -7.46
N ARG A 315 -0.63 22.53 -8.53
CA ARG A 315 -1.95 21.88 -8.45
C ARG A 315 -1.86 20.36 -8.19
N PHE A 316 -0.82 19.72 -8.71
CA PHE A 316 -0.72 18.28 -8.77
C PHE A 316 0.52 17.75 -8.05
N SER A 317 0.37 16.55 -7.49
CA SER A 317 1.42 15.89 -6.71
C SER A 317 2.57 15.37 -7.58
N GLY A 318 2.30 15.07 -8.86
CA GLY A 318 3.24 14.43 -9.77
C GLY A 318 3.35 12.92 -9.58
N CYS A 319 2.49 12.31 -8.77
CA CYS A 319 2.46 10.86 -8.54
C CYS A 319 2.16 10.06 -9.82
N THR A 320 1.47 10.67 -10.79
CA THR A 320 1.10 10.02 -12.05
C THR A 320 2.19 10.02 -13.12
N LEU A 321 3.31 10.72 -12.88
CA LEU A 321 4.43 10.83 -13.83
C LEU A 321 5.46 9.71 -13.71
N ASN A 322 5.57 9.11 -12.52
CA ASN A 322 6.42 7.94 -12.28
C ASN A 322 5.52 6.76 -11.97
N ASP A 323 5.33 5.86 -12.94
CA ASP A 323 4.73 4.56 -12.69
C ASP A 323 5.53 3.83 -11.57
N GLY A 324 5.00 3.82 -10.35
CA GLY A 324 5.41 2.87 -9.31
C GLY A 324 6.07 3.39 -8.02
N VAL A 325 5.96 4.66 -7.63
CA VAL A 325 6.31 5.05 -6.23
C VAL A 325 5.18 5.80 -5.56
N THR A 326 4.28 5.04 -4.93
CA THR A 326 3.30 5.55 -3.96
C THR A 326 4.04 6.18 -2.78
N LYS A 327 4.23 7.51 -2.80
CA LYS A 327 4.29 8.26 -1.55
C LYS A 327 2.86 8.54 -1.13
N LYS A 328 2.43 7.88 -0.04
CA LYS A 328 1.18 8.22 0.65
C LYS A 328 1.17 9.73 0.94
N ALA A 329 0.20 10.44 0.37
CA ALA A 329 -0.19 11.76 0.84
C ALA A 329 -1.42 11.56 1.74
N ASP A 330 -1.30 11.98 2.99
CA ASP A 330 -2.42 12.03 3.93
C ASP A 330 -3.39 13.17 3.56
N SER A 331 -4.68 12.87 3.76
CA SER A 331 -5.87 13.74 3.80
C SER A 331 -6.40 14.35 2.48
N PRO A 332 -7.75 14.42 2.33
CA PRO A 332 -8.40 14.96 1.13
C PRO A 332 -8.29 16.48 1.14
N LEU A 333 -7.62 17.04 0.13
CA LEU A 333 -7.60 18.49 -0.05
C LEU A 333 -8.93 18.95 -0.65
N ASP A 334 -9.64 19.77 0.12
CA ASP A 334 -10.80 20.53 -0.32
C ASP A 334 -10.45 21.40 -1.54
N SER A 335 -11.47 21.63 -2.38
CA SER A 335 -11.48 22.37 -3.64
C SER A 335 -10.73 23.71 -3.55
N THR A 336 -9.43 23.68 -3.86
CA THR A 336 -8.58 24.87 -3.95
C THR A 336 -8.28 25.10 -5.43
N ASN A 337 -9.29 25.56 -6.19
CA ASN A 337 -9.14 25.85 -7.61
C ASN A 337 -8.51 27.24 -7.77
N PRO A 338 -7.22 27.38 -8.17
CA PRO A 338 -6.53 28.67 -8.28
C PRO A 338 -6.93 29.45 -9.55
N PHE A 339 -7.92 28.95 -10.29
CA PHE A 339 -8.39 29.55 -11.54
C PHE A 339 -9.42 30.67 -11.34
N PHE A 340 -9.82 30.92 -10.10
CA PHE A 340 -10.76 31.98 -9.73
C PHE A 340 -10.11 33.33 -9.40
N GLU A 341 -8.78 33.42 -9.34
CA GLU A 341 -8.14 34.72 -9.11
C GLU A 341 -8.04 35.48 -10.44
N ASP A 342 -8.96 36.44 -10.57
CA ASP A 342 -9.08 37.42 -11.62
C ASP A 342 -7.76 38.15 -11.92
N GLU A 343 -7.56 38.46 -13.20
CA GLU A 343 -6.57 39.40 -13.69
C GLU A 343 -6.80 40.79 -13.06
N GLN A 344 -6.14 41.10 -11.95
CA GLN A 344 -5.88 42.47 -11.47
C GLN A 344 -4.95 42.51 -10.25
N GLY A 345 -3.90 43.34 -10.32
CA GLY A 345 -3.30 43.95 -9.13
C GLY A 345 -1.86 43.56 -8.82
N GLU A 346 -0.98 44.54 -8.94
CA GLU A 346 0.38 44.60 -8.40
C GLU A 346 0.43 44.54 -6.86
N ASP A 347 1.64 44.28 -6.37
CA ASP A 347 2.15 44.53 -5.01
C ASP A 347 1.57 43.76 -3.82
N SER A 348 2.42 42.87 -3.29
CA SER A 348 2.52 42.56 -1.86
C SER A 348 3.88 41.89 -1.59
N VAL A 349 4.93 42.70 -1.53
CA VAL A 349 6.21 42.33 -0.92
C VAL A 349 5.94 42.09 0.58
N SER A 350 6.16 40.86 1.05
CA SER A 350 6.28 40.58 2.48
C SER A 350 7.72 40.18 2.77
N GLU A 351 8.43 41.14 3.35
CA GLU A 351 9.75 41.00 3.94
C GLU A 351 9.73 39.94 5.04
N LYS A 352 10.62 38.94 4.94
CA LYS A 352 11.17 38.25 6.10
C LYS A 352 12.66 38.06 5.87
N GLU A 353 13.42 38.84 6.63
CA GLU A 353 14.87 38.74 6.79
C GLU A 353 15.30 37.41 7.44
N GLU A 354 16.58 37.15 7.28
CA GLU A 354 17.32 35.90 7.27
C GLU A 354 17.45 35.18 8.62
N GLU A 355 17.51 33.85 8.59
CA GLU A 355 18.42 33.10 9.46
C GLU A 355 18.94 31.82 8.77
N LEU A 356 20.15 31.44 9.15
CA LEU A 356 21.19 30.77 8.37
C LEU A 356 20.98 29.27 8.02
N ASP A 357 21.62 28.91 6.90
CA ASP A 357 22.27 27.62 6.62
C ASP A 357 21.41 26.38 6.28
N LYS A 358 20.73 26.40 5.11
CA LYS A 358 20.51 25.19 4.29
C LYS A 358 20.53 25.53 2.80
N LYS A 359 21.42 24.89 2.03
CA LYS A 359 21.41 24.89 0.55
C LYS A 359 19.98 24.74 0.02
N PRO A 360 19.46 25.66 -0.83
CA PRO A 360 18.18 25.45 -1.47
C PRO A 360 18.38 24.40 -2.57
N LYS A 361 18.08 23.13 -2.25
CA LYS A 361 17.70 22.17 -3.29
C LYS A 361 16.36 22.66 -3.82
N ALA A 362 16.33 23.12 -5.06
CA ALA A 362 15.10 23.50 -5.74
C ALA A 362 14.05 22.38 -5.54
N PRO A 363 12.76 22.71 -5.31
CA PRO A 363 11.73 21.69 -5.35
C PRO A 363 11.81 21.07 -6.74
N ASP A 364 12.10 19.75 -6.82
CA ASP A 364 12.04 19.00 -8.07
C ASP A 364 10.61 19.11 -8.58
N ASN A 365 10.35 20.10 -9.44
CA ASN A 365 9.06 20.30 -10.07
C ASN A 365 8.81 19.06 -10.94
N PRO A 366 7.84 18.19 -10.60
CA PRO A 366 7.63 16.92 -11.30
C PRO A 366 7.28 17.12 -12.77
N PHE A 367 6.59 18.23 -13.08
CA PHE A 367 6.16 18.59 -14.43
C PHE A 367 7.21 19.39 -15.21
N HIS A 368 8.35 19.73 -14.61
CA HIS A 368 9.39 20.49 -15.30
C HIS A 368 9.95 19.69 -16.48
N GLY A 369 9.83 20.25 -17.68
CA GLY A 369 10.35 19.60 -18.88
C GLY A 369 9.38 18.61 -19.54
N ILE A 370 8.14 18.48 -19.05
CA ILE A 370 7.16 17.57 -19.65
C ILE A 370 6.72 18.04 -21.05
N VAL A 371 6.68 19.36 -21.27
CA VAL A 371 6.46 20.00 -22.57
C VAL A 371 7.70 20.81 -22.98
N SER A 372 8.29 21.58 -22.07
CA SER A 372 9.32 22.59 -22.37
C SER A 372 10.59 22.02 -23.02
N LYS A 373 10.91 20.75 -22.80
CA LYS A 373 12.03 20.06 -23.50
C LYS A 373 11.87 20.01 -25.02
N CYS A 374 10.65 20.14 -25.58
CA CYS A 374 10.48 20.15 -27.05
C CYS A 374 11.08 21.38 -27.74
N PHE A 375 11.35 22.47 -27.01
CA PHE A 375 11.94 23.68 -27.55
C PHE A 375 13.46 23.61 -27.69
N GLU A 376 14.15 22.72 -26.97
CA GLU A 376 15.62 22.65 -26.95
C GLU A 376 16.26 22.50 -28.34
N PRO A 377 15.77 21.64 -29.25
CA PRO A 377 16.35 21.50 -30.59
C PRO A 377 16.26 22.76 -31.45
N HIS A 378 15.43 23.73 -31.06
CA HIS A 378 15.20 24.97 -31.78
C HIS A 378 15.87 26.18 -31.11
N LEU A 379 16.58 25.98 -29.98
CA LEU A 379 17.30 27.04 -29.28
C LEU A 379 18.48 27.61 -30.08
N TYR A 380 18.91 26.97 -31.17
CA TYR A 380 19.91 27.56 -32.09
C TYR A 380 19.48 28.94 -32.62
N VAL A 381 18.18 29.19 -32.80
CA VAL A 381 17.65 30.51 -33.24
C VAL A 381 17.99 31.59 -32.22
N TYR A 382 17.90 31.26 -30.91
CA TYR A 382 18.32 32.17 -29.85
C TYR A 382 19.83 32.42 -29.90
N ILE A 383 20.62 31.35 -30.06
CA ILE A 383 22.09 31.41 -30.14
C ILE A 383 22.56 32.26 -31.32
N GLU A 384 21.98 32.10 -32.52
CA GLU A 384 22.29 32.91 -33.70
C GLU A 384 21.97 34.40 -33.50
N SER A 385 20.86 34.70 -32.81
CA SER A 385 20.55 36.08 -32.47
C SER A 385 21.51 36.66 -31.43
N GLN A 386 21.99 35.87 -30.47
CA GLN A 386 23.02 36.33 -29.54
C GLN A 386 24.35 36.58 -30.28
N ASP A 387 24.70 35.74 -31.25
CA ASP A 387 25.86 35.96 -32.12
C ASP A 387 25.74 37.31 -32.83
N LYS A 388 24.62 37.57 -33.50
CA LYS A 388 24.39 38.84 -34.21
C LYS A 388 24.44 40.07 -33.29
N ASN A 389 23.75 40.02 -32.15
CA ASN A 389 23.70 41.12 -31.19
C ASN A 389 25.10 41.43 -30.62
N LEU A 390 25.91 40.41 -30.35
CA LEU A 390 27.29 40.60 -29.89
C LEU A 390 28.19 41.19 -30.97
N GLY A 391 28.01 40.77 -32.23
CA GLY A 391 28.72 41.40 -33.36
C GLY A 391 28.42 42.90 -33.46
N GLU A 392 27.14 43.27 -33.43
CA GLU A 392 26.70 44.68 -33.42
C GLU A 392 27.24 45.45 -32.20
N LEU A 393 27.30 44.81 -31.03
CA LEU A 393 27.85 45.41 -29.82
C LEU A 393 29.35 45.68 -29.94
N ILE A 394 30.13 44.74 -30.46
CA ILE A 394 31.57 44.92 -30.70
C ILE A 394 31.83 46.03 -31.73
N ASP A 395 31.08 46.03 -32.83
CA ASP A 395 31.25 47.06 -33.88
C ASP A 395 30.87 48.45 -33.34
N ARG A 396 29.85 48.54 -32.47
CA ARG A 396 29.51 49.77 -31.75
C ARG A 396 30.64 50.20 -30.82
N PHE A 397 31.23 49.30 -30.04
CA PHE A 397 32.37 49.63 -29.18
C PHE A 397 33.57 50.15 -29.99
N VAL A 398 33.84 49.58 -31.17
CA VAL A 398 34.89 50.08 -32.08
C VAL A 398 34.56 51.50 -32.58
N ALA A 399 33.30 51.77 -32.94
CA ALA A 399 32.87 53.09 -33.38
C ALA A 399 32.94 54.13 -32.26
N ASP A 400 32.46 53.78 -31.07
CA ASP A 400 32.47 54.65 -29.87
C ASP A 400 33.92 54.96 -29.46
N PHE A 401 34.82 53.98 -29.52
CA PHE A 401 36.24 54.18 -29.24
C PHE A 401 36.90 55.12 -30.26
N ARG A 402 36.57 55.01 -31.56
CA ARG A 402 37.05 55.93 -32.60
C ARG A 402 36.50 57.35 -32.44
N ALA A 403 35.28 57.50 -31.93
CA ALA A 403 34.62 58.79 -31.76
C ALA A 403 35.08 59.53 -30.50
N GLN A 404 35.29 58.81 -29.39
CA GLN A 404 35.68 59.38 -28.10
C GLN A 404 37.20 59.65 -28.01
N GLY A 405 38.01 58.94 -28.81
CA GLY A 405 39.47 59.05 -28.78
C GLY A 405 40.10 58.39 -27.55
N PRO A 406 41.44 58.35 -27.44
CA PRO A 406 42.13 57.79 -26.29
C PRO A 406 41.74 58.51 -24.99
N PRO A 407 41.73 57.81 -23.84
CA PRO A 407 41.35 58.40 -22.55
C PRO A 407 42.21 59.62 -22.24
N LYS A 408 41.57 60.78 -22.06
CA LYS A 408 42.24 62.07 -21.88
C LYS A 408 43.12 62.03 -20.62
N ALA A 409 44.39 62.41 -20.77
CA ALA A 409 45.44 62.35 -19.75
C ALA A 409 45.27 63.31 -18.54
N GLY A 410 44.05 63.78 -18.26
CA GLY A 410 43.77 64.83 -17.26
C GLY A 410 42.69 64.52 -16.23
N SER A 411 42.06 63.34 -16.25
CA SER A 411 41.27 62.85 -15.10
C SER A 411 42.16 61.93 -14.25
N GLU A 412 41.87 61.81 -12.94
CA GLU A 412 42.52 60.84 -12.04
C GLU A 412 42.33 59.36 -12.47
N GLU A 413 41.74 59.11 -13.64
CA GLU A 413 41.45 57.81 -14.26
C GLU A 413 42.47 57.41 -15.34
N GLY A 414 43.65 58.01 -15.37
CA GLY A 414 44.75 57.55 -16.22
C GLY A 414 45.10 56.09 -15.87
N GLY A 415 44.71 55.14 -16.73
CA GLY A 415 44.85 53.70 -16.48
C GLY A 415 43.56 52.98 -16.04
N ALA A 416 42.40 53.64 -16.06
CA ALA A 416 41.12 53.00 -15.78
C ALA A 416 40.74 51.98 -16.87
N VAL A 417 39.98 50.95 -16.47
CA VAL A 417 39.41 49.93 -17.35
C VAL A 417 38.43 50.57 -18.33
N LEU A 418 38.50 50.19 -19.60
CA LEU A 418 37.58 50.69 -20.63
C LEU A 418 36.13 50.30 -20.28
N PRO A 419 35.18 51.26 -20.29
CA PRO A 419 33.76 50.99 -20.03
C PRO A 419 33.17 49.88 -20.93
N SER A 420 33.70 49.76 -22.16
CA SER A 420 33.32 48.72 -23.12
C SER A 420 33.58 47.29 -22.63
N CYS A 421 34.61 47.02 -21.80
CA CYS A 421 34.80 45.67 -21.24
C CYS A 421 33.76 45.39 -20.15
N ALA A 422 33.41 46.38 -19.31
CA ALA A 422 32.37 46.23 -18.30
C ALA A 422 30.99 45.93 -18.94
N ASP A 423 30.61 46.68 -19.98
CA ASP A 423 29.36 46.47 -20.72
C ASP A 423 29.30 45.10 -21.41
N LEU A 424 30.42 44.63 -21.97
CA LEU A 424 30.54 43.29 -22.57
C LEU A 424 30.26 42.19 -21.54
N PHE A 425 30.87 42.27 -20.35
CA PHE A 425 30.68 41.26 -19.31
C PHE A 425 29.29 41.32 -18.65
N VAL A 426 28.68 42.51 -18.54
CA VAL A 426 27.28 42.65 -18.14
C VAL A 426 26.37 41.95 -19.16
N TYR A 427 26.64 42.12 -20.46
CA TYR A 427 25.90 41.43 -21.52
C TYR A 427 26.07 39.91 -21.47
N TYR A 428 27.30 39.41 -21.25
CA TYR A 428 27.56 37.97 -21.08
C TYR A 428 26.82 37.40 -19.87
N LYS A 429 26.84 38.11 -18.74
CA LYS A 429 26.10 37.72 -17.54
C LYS A 429 24.60 37.63 -17.84
N LYS A 430 24.04 38.60 -18.56
CA LYS A 430 22.62 38.61 -18.96
C LYS A 430 22.28 37.41 -19.85
N CYS A 431 23.09 37.16 -20.89
CA CYS A 431 22.89 36.04 -21.81
C CYS A 431 23.01 34.68 -21.10
N MET A 432 23.97 34.54 -20.18
CA MET A 432 24.16 33.32 -19.39
C MET A 432 22.96 33.06 -18.47
N VAL A 433 22.47 34.08 -17.76
CA VAL A 433 21.29 33.94 -16.89
C VAL A 433 20.07 33.53 -17.71
N GLN A 434 19.81 34.21 -18.83
CA GLN A 434 18.71 33.89 -19.73
C GLN A 434 18.84 32.47 -20.31
N CYS A 435 20.00 32.10 -20.83
CA CYS A 435 20.21 30.76 -21.37
C CYS A 435 20.02 29.67 -20.31
N SER A 436 20.45 29.92 -19.06
CA SER A 436 20.31 28.94 -17.97
C SER A 436 18.86 28.69 -17.55
N GLN A 437 17.96 29.64 -17.83
CA GLN A 437 16.51 29.47 -17.63
C GLN A 437 15.86 28.71 -18.78
N LEU A 438 16.48 28.71 -19.97
CA LEU A 438 15.95 28.07 -21.18
C LEU A 438 16.44 26.62 -21.33
N SER A 439 17.73 26.36 -21.06
CA SER A 439 18.32 25.02 -21.08
C SER A 439 19.68 25.01 -20.37
N THR A 440 20.02 23.88 -19.76
CA THR A 440 21.34 23.59 -19.18
C THR A 440 22.18 22.65 -20.07
N GLY A 441 21.66 22.30 -21.26
CA GLY A 441 22.25 21.35 -22.20
C GLY A 441 23.17 21.98 -23.26
N GLU A 442 23.14 21.42 -24.48
CA GLU A 442 23.97 21.85 -25.63
C GLU A 442 23.91 23.36 -25.96
N PRO A 443 22.75 24.06 -25.87
CA PRO A 443 22.69 25.51 -26.13
C PRO A 443 23.59 26.34 -25.21
N MET A 444 23.81 25.90 -23.97
CA MET A 444 24.73 26.56 -23.02
C MET A 444 26.18 26.45 -23.48
N ILE A 445 26.55 25.32 -24.08
CA ILE A 445 27.88 25.09 -24.66
C ILE A 445 28.05 25.98 -25.89
N ALA A 446 27.05 26.01 -26.78
CA ALA A 446 27.07 26.87 -27.95
C ALA A 446 27.22 28.36 -27.57
N LEU A 447 26.51 28.83 -26.53
CA LEU A 447 26.67 30.19 -26.01
C LEU A 447 28.10 30.47 -25.52
N THR A 448 28.73 29.49 -24.87
CA THR A 448 30.13 29.61 -24.41
C THR A 448 31.10 29.78 -25.59
N THR A 449 30.88 29.05 -26.70
CA THR A 449 31.71 29.22 -27.91
C THR A 449 31.56 30.62 -28.52
N ILE A 450 30.37 31.21 -28.47
CA ILE A 450 30.13 32.59 -28.89
C ILE A 450 30.87 33.59 -27.99
N PHE A 451 30.82 33.40 -26.67
CA PHE A 451 31.58 34.26 -25.74
C PHE A 451 33.08 34.22 -26.03
N GLN A 452 33.64 33.04 -26.33
CA GLN A 452 35.04 32.90 -26.71
C GLN A 452 35.35 33.64 -28.02
N LYS A 453 34.49 33.49 -29.04
CA LYS A 453 34.62 34.20 -30.32
C LYS A 453 34.68 35.72 -30.13
N TYR A 454 33.74 36.29 -29.36
CA TYR A 454 33.69 37.74 -29.18
C TYR A 454 34.68 38.29 -28.16
N LEU A 455 35.17 37.49 -27.20
CA LEU A 455 36.34 37.87 -26.40
C LEU A 455 37.59 38.00 -27.29
N ARG A 456 37.76 37.08 -28.25
CA ARG A 456 38.87 37.15 -29.21
C ARG A 456 38.71 38.34 -30.16
N GLU A 457 37.50 38.61 -30.66
CA GLU A 457 37.25 39.80 -31.47
C GLU A 457 37.45 41.09 -30.68
N TYR A 458 37.04 41.17 -29.42
CA TYR A 458 37.28 42.31 -28.55
C TYR A 458 38.79 42.53 -28.33
N ALA A 459 39.53 41.46 -28.02
CA ALA A 459 40.97 41.51 -27.86
C ALA A 459 41.70 41.93 -29.15
N TRP A 460 41.21 41.52 -30.32
CA TRP A 460 41.83 41.85 -31.59
C TRP A 460 41.45 43.26 -32.10
N LYS A 461 40.16 43.59 -32.16
CA LYS A 461 39.64 44.84 -32.73
C LYS A 461 39.85 46.05 -31.81
N ILE A 462 39.74 45.87 -30.48
CA ILE A 462 39.77 46.98 -29.51
C ILE A 462 41.11 47.04 -28.78
N LEU A 463 41.55 45.95 -28.15
CA LEU A 463 42.80 45.97 -27.37
C LEU A 463 44.03 46.03 -28.28
N SER A 464 44.18 45.08 -29.19
CA SER A 464 45.37 44.98 -30.07
C SER A 464 45.32 45.95 -31.25
N GLY A 465 44.13 46.18 -31.80
CA GLY A 465 43.91 47.04 -32.97
C GLY A 465 44.21 48.52 -32.73
N ASN A 466 44.15 48.97 -31.47
CA ASN A 466 44.41 50.34 -31.05
C ASN A 466 45.73 50.53 -30.31
N LEU A 467 46.59 49.50 -30.23
CA LEU A 467 47.96 49.68 -29.74
C LEU A 467 48.73 50.64 -30.66
N PRO A 468 49.52 51.58 -30.11
CA PRO A 468 50.34 52.48 -30.91
C PRO A 468 51.27 51.68 -31.84
N LYS A 469 51.15 51.87 -33.16
CA LYS A 469 52.03 51.23 -34.15
C LYS A 469 53.31 52.03 -34.23
N THR A 470 54.46 51.42 -33.93
CA THR A 470 55.76 52.10 -34.08
C THR A 470 55.95 52.46 -35.54
N THR A 471 56.16 53.75 -35.83
CA THR A 471 56.45 54.22 -37.20
C THR A 471 57.89 53.85 -37.56
N SER A 472 58.15 52.57 -37.80
CA SER A 472 59.22 52.12 -38.69
C SER A 472 58.94 50.68 -39.12
N SER A 473 58.81 50.51 -40.43
CA SER A 473 58.56 49.25 -41.16
C SER A 473 57.11 48.73 -41.19
N SER A 474 56.57 48.76 -42.40
CA SER A 474 55.37 48.08 -42.82
C SER A 474 55.47 46.57 -42.59
N GLY A 475 54.52 46.00 -41.84
CA GLY A 475 54.19 44.58 -41.91
C GLY A 475 54.88 43.69 -40.85
N GLY A 476 54.57 43.90 -39.57
CA GLY A 476 54.89 42.94 -38.51
C GLY A 476 54.30 43.40 -37.19
N GLY A 477 53.47 42.57 -36.56
CA GLY A 477 52.89 42.89 -35.25
C GLY A 477 53.95 43.08 -34.16
N LEU A 478 53.62 43.88 -33.15
CA LEU A 478 54.39 43.99 -31.92
C LEU A 478 54.51 42.61 -31.28
N THR A 479 55.70 42.02 -31.26
CA THR A 479 55.97 40.86 -30.41
C THR A 479 56.55 41.34 -29.08
N ILE A 480 56.16 40.74 -27.96
CA ILE A 480 56.72 41.02 -26.63
C ILE A 480 58.26 40.89 -26.63
N SER A 481 58.82 40.06 -27.53
CA SER A 481 60.26 39.90 -27.77
C SER A 481 60.98 41.17 -28.24
N SER A 482 60.28 42.10 -28.92
CA SER A 482 60.86 43.38 -29.38
C SER A 482 60.89 44.46 -28.29
N LEU A 483 60.04 44.38 -27.27
CA LEU A 483 60.04 45.28 -26.11
C LEU A 483 61.07 44.86 -25.05
N LEU A 484 61.36 43.55 -24.94
CA LEU A 484 62.32 43.00 -23.96
C LEU A 484 63.76 42.88 -24.47
N LYS A 485 64.01 43.09 -25.78
CA LYS A 485 65.37 43.18 -26.31
C LYS A 485 65.88 44.60 -26.15
N GLU A 486 66.40 44.91 -24.98
CA GLU A 486 67.36 46.02 -24.81
C GLU A 486 68.58 45.73 -25.68
N LYS A 487 68.54 46.21 -26.93
CA LYS A 487 69.74 46.33 -27.75
C LYS A 487 70.11 47.81 -27.73
N GLU A 488 71.14 48.13 -26.95
CA GLU A 488 71.77 49.44 -26.89
C GLU A 488 71.92 50.02 -28.30
N GLY A 489 71.16 51.07 -28.61
CA GLY A 489 71.32 51.86 -29.84
C GLY A 489 70.11 51.97 -30.78
N SER A 490 68.94 51.38 -30.48
CA SER A 490 67.69 51.73 -31.20
C SER A 490 66.96 52.83 -30.45
N GLU A 491 66.56 53.90 -31.14
CA GLU A 491 65.74 54.98 -30.56
C GLU A 491 64.54 54.36 -29.81
N VAL A 492 64.51 54.56 -28.49
CA VAL A 492 63.33 54.23 -27.68
C VAL A 492 62.15 54.96 -28.32
N ALA A 493 61.16 54.22 -28.79
CA ALA A 493 59.94 54.81 -29.34
C ALA A 493 59.40 55.82 -28.31
N LYS A 494 59.50 57.11 -28.62
CA LYS A 494 59.00 58.18 -27.76
C LYS A 494 57.48 58.18 -27.86
N PHE A 495 56.83 57.36 -27.05
CA PHE A 495 55.38 57.41 -26.90
C PHE A 495 54.98 58.73 -26.24
N THR A 496 53.95 59.37 -26.79
CA THR A 496 53.31 60.54 -26.19
C THR A 496 52.62 60.15 -24.87
N VAL A 497 52.38 61.12 -23.98
CA VAL A 497 51.69 60.89 -22.69
C VAL A 497 50.29 60.28 -22.91
N GLU A 498 49.63 60.63 -24.02
CA GLU A 498 48.34 60.09 -24.42
C GLU A 498 48.43 58.62 -24.88
N GLU A 499 49.49 58.25 -25.61
CA GLU A 499 49.75 56.86 -26.00
C GLU A 499 50.12 55.97 -24.80
N LEU A 500 50.88 56.51 -23.84
CA LEU A 500 51.19 55.80 -22.59
C LEU A 500 49.92 55.58 -21.74
N CYS A 501 49.05 56.59 -21.63
CA CYS A 501 47.77 56.48 -20.95
C CYS A 501 46.89 55.40 -21.60
N LEU A 502 46.83 55.39 -22.94
CA LEU A 502 46.09 54.39 -23.71
C LEU A 502 46.62 52.97 -23.48
N VAL A 503 47.94 52.77 -23.52
CA VAL A 503 48.57 51.46 -23.26
C VAL A 503 48.26 50.99 -21.84
N CYS A 504 48.35 51.87 -20.84
CA CYS A 504 47.98 51.54 -19.45
C CYS A 504 46.51 51.14 -19.34
N SER A 505 45.58 51.89 -19.94
CA SER A 505 44.15 51.53 -19.94
C SER A 505 43.87 50.20 -20.66
N ILE A 506 44.56 49.90 -21.76
CA ILE A 506 44.45 48.61 -22.46
C ILE A 506 44.94 47.46 -21.57
N LEU A 507 46.07 47.62 -20.88
CA LEU A 507 46.62 46.61 -19.98
C LEU A 507 45.73 46.38 -18.77
N SER A 508 45.27 47.44 -18.10
CA SER A 508 44.29 47.35 -17.00
C SER A 508 43.01 46.66 -17.47
N THR A 509 42.55 46.96 -18.69
CA THR A 509 41.38 46.30 -19.29
C THR A 509 41.65 44.83 -19.57
N ALA A 510 42.82 44.46 -20.08
CA ALA A 510 43.19 43.07 -20.34
C ALA A 510 43.25 42.24 -19.04
N GLU A 511 43.83 42.81 -17.97
CA GLU A 511 43.87 42.19 -16.65
C GLU A 511 42.46 42.02 -16.06
N TYR A 512 41.61 43.05 -16.19
CA TYR A 512 40.21 42.97 -15.79
C TYR A 512 39.42 41.92 -16.57
N CYS A 513 39.59 41.88 -17.90
CA CYS A 513 38.89 40.91 -18.73
C CYS A 513 39.41 39.47 -18.43
N LEU A 514 40.68 39.26 -18.07
CA LEU A 514 41.22 37.96 -17.63
C LEU A 514 40.56 37.50 -16.32
N ALA A 515 40.59 38.33 -15.28
CA ALA A 515 40.00 38.02 -13.98
C ALA A 515 38.49 37.74 -14.09
N THR A 516 37.78 38.54 -14.88
CA THR A 516 36.32 38.39 -15.07
C THR A 516 35.98 37.16 -15.91
N THR A 517 36.82 36.78 -16.89
CA THR A 517 36.62 35.55 -17.67
C THR A 517 36.75 34.30 -16.81
N GLN A 518 37.70 34.26 -15.87
CA GLN A 518 37.85 33.16 -14.92
C GLN A 518 36.60 32.99 -14.04
N GLN A 519 36.07 34.09 -13.51
CA GLN A 519 34.81 34.06 -12.73
C GLN A 519 33.60 33.63 -13.57
N LEU A 520 33.56 34.02 -14.84
CA LEU A 520 32.50 33.61 -15.77
C LEU A 520 32.59 32.11 -16.08
N GLU A 521 33.80 31.58 -16.26
CA GLU A 521 34.05 30.16 -16.51
C GLU A 521 33.56 29.28 -15.35
N GLU A 522 33.86 29.64 -14.11
CA GLU A 522 33.38 28.93 -12.93
C GLU A 522 31.84 28.90 -12.88
N LYS A 523 31.20 30.05 -13.09
CA LYS A 523 29.72 30.15 -13.12
C LYS A 523 29.09 29.38 -14.27
N LEU A 524 29.75 29.32 -15.43
CA LEU A 524 29.29 28.50 -16.56
C LEU A 524 29.40 27.00 -16.23
N LYS A 525 30.53 26.57 -15.64
CA LYS A 525 30.73 25.18 -15.20
C LYS A 525 29.70 24.76 -14.16
N GLU A 526 29.30 25.64 -13.26
CA GLU A 526 28.25 25.34 -12.28
C GLU A 526 26.87 25.11 -12.91
N LYS A 527 26.59 25.76 -14.05
CA LYS A 527 25.27 25.78 -14.70
C LYS A 527 25.08 24.75 -15.81
N VAL A 528 26.15 24.27 -16.44
CA VAL A 528 26.08 23.19 -17.46
C VAL A 528 25.71 21.87 -16.80
N ASP A 529 24.89 21.04 -17.43
CA ASP A 529 24.51 19.73 -16.90
C ASP A 529 25.74 18.83 -16.64
N LYS A 530 25.73 18.07 -15.53
CA LYS A 530 26.89 17.29 -15.05
C LYS A 530 27.39 16.30 -16.09
N THR A 531 26.47 15.71 -16.85
CA THR A 531 26.72 14.74 -17.92
C THR A 531 27.53 15.31 -19.09
N LEU A 532 27.40 16.61 -19.35
CA LEU A 532 28.11 17.33 -20.42
C LEU A 532 29.43 17.94 -19.94
N ARG A 533 29.62 18.13 -18.62
CA ARG A 533 30.89 18.61 -18.02
C ARG A 533 32.03 17.63 -18.28
N ASP A 534 31.75 16.33 -18.21
CA ASP A 534 32.75 15.26 -18.40
C ASP A 534 33.23 15.16 -19.85
N PHE A 535 32.34 15.43 -20.82
CA PHE A 535 32.66 15.49 -22.24
C PHE A 535 33.55 16.69 -22.60
N GLN A 536 33.32 17.85 -21.97
CA GLN A 536 34.20 19.01 -22.13
C GLN A 536 35.59 18.80 -21.53
N GLN A 537 35.71 18.12 -20.38
CA GLN A 537 37.03 17.83 -19.80
C GLN A 537 37.89 16.93 -20.70
N HIS A 538 37.29 15.97 -21.42
CA HIS A 538 38.03 15.12 -22.36
C HIS A 538 38.48 15.87 -23.62
N SER A 539 37.68 16.83 -24.11
CA SER A 539 38.06 17.68 -25.25
C SER A 539 39.11 18.74 -24.89
N ALA A 540 39.00 19.33 -23.69
CA ALA A 540 39.96 20.31 -23.16
C ALA A 540 41.34 19.68 -22.83
N ALA A 541 41.39 18.40 -22.44
CA ALA A 541 42.65 17.70 -22.19
C ALA A 541 43.55 17.57 -23.45
N SER A 542 42.97 17.73 -24.66
CA SER A 542 43.74 17.74 -25.90
C SER A 542 44.30 19.12 -26.28
N THR A 543 43.92 20.19 -25.59
CA THR A 543 44.42 21.55 -25.86
C THR A 543 44.99 22.14 -24.57
N ARG A 544 46.30 21.97 -24.37
CA ARG A 544 47.01 22.49 -23.19
C ARG A 544 46.75 24.01 -23.00
N PRO A 545 46.60 24.49 -21.75
CA PRO A 545 46.49 25.91 -21.45
C PRO A 545 47.88 26.54 -21.60
N GLY A 546 48.12 27.24 -22.70
CA GLY A 546 49.41 27.89 -22.94
C GLY A 546 49.60 28.56 -24.30
N GLN A 547 48.57 28.64 -25.15
CA GLN A 547 48.67 29.25 -26.49
C GLN A 547 47.68 30.40 -26.72
N CYS A 548 47.14 31.00 -25.66
CA CYS A 548 46.48 32.30 -25.75
C CYS A 548 47.15 33.28 -24.78
N LEU A 549 48.37 33.66 -25.14
CA LEU A 549 49.00 34.93 -24.80
C LEU A 549 49.58 35.50 -26.10
#